data_AF-A0A381PXS2-F1
#
_entry.id   AF-A0A381PXS2-F1
#
_cell.length_a   1.000
_cell.length_b   1.000
_cell.length_c   1.000
_cell.angle_alpha   90.00
_cell.angle_beta   90.00
_cell.angle_gamma   90.00
#
_symmetry.space_group_name_H-M   'P 1'
#
loop_
_entity.id
_entity.type
_entity.pdbx_description
1 polymer ?
#
loop_
_entity_poly.entity_id
_entity_poly.type
_entity_poly.pdbx_seq_one_letter_code
_entity_poly.pdbx_strand_id
1 'polypeptide(L)'
;MPTVILGSAQDIVEHCGVPRFLFTDFPLGNPCGKPYDAEMQLSTVSHCFDVLEEATTAGLTVASPFQWDGDETWRDRYLEIRNEDREKLRLKGEERKAQRKALRAAGRVRTE
;
A
#
# COMPACT_ATOMS: atom_id res chain seq x y z
N MET A 1 -22.57 1.26 -2.61
CA MET A 1 -21.65 1.09 -1.45
C MET A 1 -20.83 2.38 -1.28
N PRO A 2 -20.92 3.07 -0.12
CA PRO A 2 -20.22 4.33 0.14
C PRO A 2 -18.80 4.07 0.67
N THR A 3 -17.92 3.53 -0.18
CA THR A 3 -16.56 3.14 0.23
C THR A 3 -15.54 3.97 -0.53
N VAL A 4 -14.52 4.44 0.18
CA VAL A 4 -13.31 5.11 -0.32
C VAL A 4 -12.11 4.38 0.29
N ILE A 5 -11.12 4.06 -0.53
CA ILE A 5 -9.82 3.58 -0.07
C ILE A 5 -8.90 4.79 0.07
N LEU A 6 -8.11 4.84 1.14
CA LEU A 6 -7.04 5.81 1.35
C LEU A 6 -5.71 5.06 1.41
N GLY A 7 -4.74 5.42 0.57
CA GLY A 7 -3.51 4.64 0.46
C GLY A 7 -2.45 5.21 -0.48
N SER A 8 -1.25 4.61 -0.44
CA SER A 8 -0.09 5.07 -1.21
C SER A 8 0.30 4.18 -2.40
N ALA A 9 -0.33 3.02 -2.56
CA ALA A 9 0.02 2.07 -3.62
C ALA A 9 -0.94 2.21 -4.81
N GLN A 10 -0.80 3.29 -5.58
CA GLN A 10 -1.75 3.65 -6.63
C GLN A 10 -1.97 2.53 -7.65
N ASP A 11 -0.88 2.00 -8.18
CA ASP A 11 -0.89 0.92 -9.17
C ASP A 11 -1.63 -0.34 -8.66
N ILE A 12 -1.38 -0.75 -7.42
CA ILE A 12 -2.01 -1.93 -6.81
C ILE A 12 -3.51 -1.66 -6.60
N VAL A 13 -3.87 -0.50 -6.08
CA VAL A 13 -5.26 -0.17 -5.72
C VAL A 13 -6.12 0.00 -6.96
N GLU A 14 -5.59 0.67 -7.99
CA GLU A 14 -6.25 0.80 -9.29
C GLU A 14 -6.39 -0.56 -9.99
N HIS A 15 -5.36 -1.41 -9.94
CA HIS A 15 -5.44 -2.77 -10.47
C HIS A 15 -6.52 -3.62 -9.78
N CYS A 16 -6.70 -3.45 -8.47
CA CYS A 16 -7.77 -4.12 -7.72
C CYS A 16 -9.18 -3.62 -8.08
N GLY A 17 -9.32 -2.52 -8.82
CA GLY A 17 -10.61 -2.00 -9.28
C GLY A 17 -11.51 -1.49 -8.15
N VAL A 18 -10.93 -0.81 -7.17
CA VAL A 18 -11.69 -0.31 -6.01
C VAL A 18 -12.73 0.75 -6.43
N PRO A 19 -13.83 0.93 -5.67
CA PRO A 19 -14.89 1.86 -6.07
C PRO A 19 -14.46 3.32 -6.17
N ARG A 20 -13.62 3.79 -5.24
CA ARG A 20 -13.08 5.16 -5.13
C ARG A 20 -11.76 5.10 -4.38
N PHE A 21 -10.82 5.98 -4.72
CA PHE A 21 -9.50 6.00 -4.13
C PHE A 21 -9.00 7.42 -3.90
N LEU A 22 -8.64 7.75 -2.66
CA LEU A 22 -7.80 8.90 -2.34
C LEU A 22 -6.35 8.41 -2.24
N PHE A 23 -5.55 8.77 -3.24
CA PHE A 23 -4.14 8.48 -3.32
C PHE A 23 -3.33 9.48 -2.50
N THR A 24 -2.45 8.99 -1.63
CA THR A 24 -1.46 9.81 -0.92
C THR A 24 -0.06 9.31 -1.27
N ASP A 25 0.79 10.17 -1.85
CA ASP A 25 2.15 9.80 -2.25
C ASP A 25 3.16 9.80 -1.08
N PHE A 26 2.80 9.08 0.00
CA PHE A 26 3.57 9.02 1.25
C PHE A 26 4.14 7.61 1.45
N PRO A 27 5.22 7.45 2.25
CA PRO A 27 5.77 6.14 2.57
C PRO A 27 4.71 5.19 3.13
N LEU A 28 4.78 3.90 2.75
CA LEU A 28 3.85 2.90 3.27
C LEU A 28 3.82 2.89 4.80
N GLY A 29 2.60 2.88 5.34
CA GLY A 29 2.33 3.04 6.77
C GLY A 29 1.88 4.45 7.17
N ASN A 30 1.99 5.44 6.28
CA ASN A 30 1.56 6.83 6.53
C ASN A 30 0.48 7.35 5.56
N PRO A 31 -0.54 6.55 5.18
CA PRO A 31 -1.49 6.97 4.13
C PRO A 31 -2.39 8.14 4.57
N CYS A 32 -2.61 8.30 5.88
CA CYS A 32 -3.43 9.37 6.43
C CYS A 32 -2.70 10.69 6.61
N GLY A 33 -1.38 10.74 6.51
CA GLY A 33 -0.62 11.96 6.81
C GLY A 33 0.69 11.67 7.52
N LYS A 34 1.47 12.73 7.78
CA LYS A 34 2.74 12.63 8.49
C LYS A 34 2.53 12.21 9.95
N PRO A 35 3.49 11.49 10.56
CA PRO A 35 3.45 11.20 11.99
C PRO A 35 3.29 12.47 12.81
N TYR A 36 2.37 12.42 13.79
CA TYR A 36 2.10 13.51 14.74
C TYR A 36 1.52 14.82 14.15
N ASP A 37 1.28 14.89 12.85
CA ASP A 37 0.60 16.01 12.20
C ASP A 37 -0.92 15.76 12.19
N ALA A 38 -1.58 16.06 13.31
CA ALA A 38 -3.01 15.82 13.48
C ALA A 38 -3.88 16.65 12.52
N GLU A 39 -3.42 17.84 12.14
CA GLU A 39 -4.15 18.73 11.23
C GLU A 39 -4.15 18.16 9.80
N MET A 40 -2.99 17.73 9.31
CA MET A 40 -2.88 17.03 8.02
C MET A 40 -3.69 15.73 8.02
N GLN A 41 -3.65 14.97 9.12
CA GLN A 41 -4.41 13.73 9.23
C GLN A 41 -5.90 13.96 9.16
N LEU A 42 -6.40 14.97 9.87
CA LEU A 42 -7.80 15.35 9.83
C LEU A 42 -8.21 15.83 8.44
N SER A 43 -7.39 16.68 7.80
CA SER A 43 -7.68 17.18 6.46
C SER A 43 -7.66 16.04 5.41
N THR A 44 -6.74 15.09 5.50
CA THR A 44 -6.68 13.93 4.59
C THR A 44 -7.92 13.05 4.71
N VAL A 45 -8.40 12.82 5.94
CA VAL A 45 -9.66 12.09 6.17
C VAL A 45 -10.85 12.90 5.68
N SER A 46 -10.84 14.22 5.83
CA SER A 46 -11.90 15.11 5.31
C SER A 46 -12.01 15.01 3.78
N HIS A 47 -10.88 15.02 3.06
CA HIS A 47 -10.86 14.81 1.61
C HIS A 47 -11.42 13.44 1.19
N CYS A 48 -11.37 12.40 2.04
CA CYS A 48 -12.04 11.14 1.72
C CYS A 48 -13.55 11.30 1.65
N PHE A 49 -14.14 12.17 2.48
CA PHE A 49 -15.56 12.47 2.44
C PHE A 49 -15.92 13.29 1.20
N ASP A 50 -15.06 14.25 0.80
CA ASP A 50 -15.25 15.00 -0.44
C ASP A 50 -15.24 14.04 -1.65
N VAL A 51 -14.28 13.12 -1.72
CA VAL A 51 -14.24 12.07 -2.77
C VAL A 51 -15.48 11.18 -2.73
N LEU A 52 -15.99 10.87 -1.53
CA LEU A 52 -17.21 10.07 -1.38
C LEU A 52 -18.44 10.79 -1.98
N GLU A 53 -18.55 12.10 -1.75
CA GLU A 53 -19.66 12.95 -2.20
C GLU A 53 -19.58 13.30 -3.69
N GLU A 54 -18.39 13.60 -4.21
CA GLU A 54 -18.19 14.10 -5.57
C GLU A 54 -18.05 13.00 -6.63
N ALA A 55 -17.72 11.77 -6.23
CA ALA A 55 -17.47 10.69 -7.18
C ALA A 55 -18.72 10.31 -8.00
N THR A 56 -18.66 10.59 -9.31
CA THR A 56 -19.73 10.27 -10.28
C THR A 56 -19.52 8.95 -11.03
N THR A 57 -18.33 8.34 -10.92
CA THR A 57 -17.95 7.11 -11.62
C THR A 57 -17.24 6.15 -10.68
N ALA A 58 -17.28 4.85 -11.01
CA ALA A 58 -16.51 3.84 -10.30
C ALA A 58 -15.03 3.90 -10.72
N GLY A 59 -14.13 3.61 -9.78
CA GLY A 59 -12.69 3.64 -10.02
C GLY A 59 -12.09 5.05 -10.03
N LEU A 60 -12.81 6.06 -9.50
CA LEU A 60 -12.27 7.41 -9.40
C LEU A 60 -11.07 7.43 -8.46
N THR A 61 -9.91 7.86 -8.97
CA THR A 61 -8.72 8.18 -8.18
C THR A 61 -8.57 9.69 -8.07
N VAL A 62 -8.39 10.20 -6.86
CA VAL A 62 -8.03 11.59 -6.57
C VAL A 62 -6.71 11.60 -5.80
N ALA A 63 -5.79 12.49 -6.14
CA ALA A 63 -4.54 12.66 -5.40
C ALA A 63 -4.73 13.66 -4.25
N SER A 64 -4.22 13.31 -3.08
CA SER A 64 -4.09 14.22 -1.93
C SER A 64 -3.21 15.42 -2.29
N PRO A 65 -3.53 16.64 -1.83
CA PRO A 65 -2.73 17.83 -2.09
C PRO A 65 -1.44 17.90 -1.24
N PHE A 66 -1.26 16.98 -0.28
CA PHE A 66 -0.13 17.01 0.64
C PHE A 66 1.11 16.36 0.04
N GLN A 67 2.27 16.92 0.39
CA GLN A 67 3.58 16.40 0.00
C GLN A 67 4.34 15.88 1.22
N TRP A 68 5.12 14.83 0.99
CA TRP A 68 6.09 14.35 1.95
C TRP A 68 7.30 15.30 1.89
N ASP A 69 7.51 16.10 2.93
CA ASP A 69 8.64 17.03 3.05
C ASP A 69 9.87 16.38 3.70
N GLY A 70 9.81 15.07 3.92
CA GLY A 70 10.88 14.29 4.51
C GLY A 70 11.89 13.77 3.48
N ASP A 71 12.76 12.89 3.97
CA ASP A 71 13.79 12.22 3.19
C ASP A 71 13.21 11.28 2.12
N GLU A 72 13.20 11.71 0.86
CA GLU A 72 12.73 10.94 -0.32
C GLU A 72 13.51 9.64 -0.58
N THR A 73 14.64 9.40 0.08
CA THR A 73 15.37 8.12 -0.04
C THR A 73 14.58 6.93 0.50
N TRP A 74 13.44 7.17 1.16
CA TRP A 74 12.49 6.10 1.49
C TRP A 74 12.05 5.32 0.25
N ARG A 75 11.95 5.97 -0.92
CA ARG A 75 11.56 5.33 -2.18
C ARG A 75 12.61 4.33 -2.64
N ASP A 76 13.87 4.73 -2.59
CA ASP A 76 15.00 3.86 -2.97
C ASP A 76 15.15 2.66 -2.04
N ARG A 77 14.88 2.86 -0.74
CA ARG A 77 14.91 1.79 0.27
C ARG A 77 13.70 0.86 0.19
N TYR A 78 12.59 1.31 -0.41
CA TYR A 78 11.38 0.53 -0.48
C TYR A 78 11.56 -0.70 -1.40
N LEU A 79 11.43 -1.89 -0.82
CA LEU A 79 11.69 -3.18 -1.48
C LEU A 79 13.09 -3.32 -2.09
N GLU A 80 14.05 -2.55 -1.59
CA GLU A 80 15.44 -2.62 -2.06
C GLU A 80 16.00 -4.04 -1.87
N ILE A 81 16.58 -4.59 -2.93
CA ILE A 81 17.34 -5.83 -2.89
C ILE A 81 18.82 -5.49 -3.03
N ARG A 82 19.48 -5.35 -1.89
CA ARG A 82 20.92 -5.14 -1.83
C ARG A 82 21.67 -6.37 -2.35
N ASN A 83 22.81 -6.15 -2.98
CA ASN A 83 23.59 -7.24 -3.59
C ASN A 83 24.04 -8.28 -2.54
N GLU A 84 24.42 -7.84 -1.34
CA GLU A 84 24.78 -8.73 -0.24
C GLU A 84 23.62 -9.63 0.24
N ASP A 85 22.36 -9.22 0.04
CA ASP A 85 21.19 -9.96 0.49
C ASP A 85 20.65 -10.94 -0.56
N ARG A 86 21.07 -10.83 -1.83
CA ARG A 86 20.49 -11.60 -2.96
C ARG A 86 20.48 -13.10 -2.71
N GLU A 87 21.62 -13.66 -2.32
CA GLU A 87 21.75 -15.11 -2.14
C GLU A 87 20.90 -15.60 -0.96
N LYS A 88 20.92 -14.85 0.15
CA LYS A 88 20.09 -15.12 1.33
C LYS A 88 18.59 -15.08 0.99
N LEU A 89 18.16 -14.09 0.20
CA LEU A 89 16.77 -13.97 -0.22
C LEU A 89 16.36 -15.07 -1.22
N ARG A 90 17.28 -15.47 -2.12
CA ARG A 90 17.08 -16.61 -3.04
C ARG A 90 16.83 -17.90 -2.26
N LEU A 91 17.71 -18.23 -1.31
CA LEU A 91 17.59 -19.43 -0.47
C LEU A 91 16.28 -19.42 0.35
N LYS A 92 15.94 -18.29 0.98
CA LYS A 92 14.64 -18.12 1.66
C LYS A 92 13.46 -18.32 0.70
N GLY A 93 13.58 -17.89 -0.55
CA GLY A 93 12.58 -18.09 -1.58
C GLY A 93 12.39 -19.56 -1.93
N GLU A 94 13.47 -20.32 -2.06
CA GLU A 94 13.45 -21.77 -2.31
C GLU A 94 12.84 -22.53 -1.14
N GLU A 95 13.24 -22.20 0.08
CA GLU A 95 12.68 -22.78 1.30
C GLU A 95 11.16 -22.57 1.35
N ARG A 96 10.68 -21.33 1.13
CA ARG A 96 9.23 -21.04 1.09
C ARG A 96 8.50 -21.80 -0.01
N LYS A 97 9.13 -21.99 -1.18
CA LYS A 97 8.53 -22.80 -2.27
C LYS A 97 8.40 -24.27 -1.86
N ALA A 98 9.44 -24.84 -1.23
CA ALA A 98 9.41 -26.22 -0.72
C ALA A 98 8.35 -26.40 0.37
N GLN A 99 8.30 -25.49 1.36
CA GLN A 99 7.29 -25.49 2.42
C GLN A 99 5.87 -25.42 1.85
N ARG A 100 5.60 -24.50 0.91
CA ARG A 100 4.28 -24.40 0.24
C ARG A 100 3.92 -25.66 -0.54
N LYS A 101 4.89 -26.32 -1.19
CA LYS A 101 4.68 -27.59 -1.88
C LYS A 101 4.30 -28.71 -0.91
N ALA A 102 5.00 -28.80 0.23
CA ALA A 102 4.71 -29.79 1.27
C ALA A 102 3.33 -29.55 1.91
N LEU A 103 2.98 -28.31 2.23
CA LEU A 103 1.66 -27.95 2.75
C LEU A 103 0.55 -28.35 1.77
N ARG A 104 0.69 -28.02 0.47
CA ARG A 104 -0.28 -28.40 -0.56
C ARG A 104 -0.42 -29.92 -0.69
N ALA A 105 0.67 -30.67 -0.63
CA ALA A 105 0.64 -32.14 -0.66
C ALA A 105 -0.09 -32.74 0.57
N ALA A 106 -0.02 -32.07 1.72
CA ALA A 106 -0.75 -32.43 2.93
C ALA A 106 -2.18 -31.86 3.00
N GLY A 107 -2.69 -31.23 1.93
CA GLY A 107 -4.02 -30.61 1.91
C GLY A 107 -4.15 -29.33 2.75
N ARG A 108 -3.03 -28.69 3.11
CA ARG A 108 -2.96 -27.50 3.96
C ARG A 108 -2.53 -26.26 3.16
N VAL A 109 -2.97 -25.09 3.59
CA VAL A 109 -2.61 -23.79 2.95
C VAL A 109 -1.57 -23.01 3.77
N ARG A 110 -1.54 -23.21 5.09
CA ARG A 110 -0.61 -22.57 6.02
C ARG A 110 -0.19 -23.54 7.13
N THR A 111 0.97 -23.30 7.73
CA THR A 111 1.31 -23.84 9.05
C THR A 111 0.36 -23.23 10.09
N GLU A 112 -0.06 -24.07 11.04
CA GLU A 112 -0.82 -23.61 12.22
C GLU A 112 0.10 -22.87 13.20
#